data_AF-A0A7L3KAD1-F1
#
_entry.id   AF-A0A7L3KAD1-F1
#
_cell.length_a   1.000
_cell.length_b   1.000
_cell.length_c   1.000
_cell.angle_alpha   90.00
_cell.angle_beta   90.00
_cell.angle_gamma   90.00
#
_symmetry.space_group_name_H-M   'P 1'
#
loop_
_entity.id
_entity.type
_entity.pdbx_description
1 polymer ?
#
loop_
_entity_poly.entity_id
_entity_poly.type
_entity_poly.pdbx_seq_one_letter_code
_entity_poly.pdbx_strand_id
1 'polypeptide(L)'
;WNPFPQDAGQRELGAVQCRSCGMLYAPGIPEDRLQHLRHHRRLREGLRYLGWKQERVVAEFWDGKIVLILPGDPKYAVKKAAQVLEIVDSELGFPSGSGAAPEQSRIYLFINPGKAVLGCLVAQPV
;
A
#
# COMPACT_ATOMS: atom_id res chain seq x y z
N TRP A 1 -26.14 2.24 -6.99
CA TRP A 1 -27.47 1.88 -6.50
C TRP A 1 -27.62 0.38 -6.62
N ASN A 2 -27.54 -0.32 -5.50
CA ASN A 2 -27.97 -1.71 -5.40
C ASN A 2 -29.00 -1.75 -4.25
N PRO A 3 -30.24 -2.21 -4.48
CA PRO A 3 -31.29 -2.15 -3.47
C PRO A 3 -31.34 -3.48 -2.71
N PHE A 4 -30.98 -3.46 -1.44
CA PHE A 4 -31.36 -4.53 -0.51
C PHE A 4 -31.93 -3.91 0.76
N PRO A 5 -33.26 -3.94 0.93
CA PRO A 5 -33.93 -3.72 2.20
C PRO A 5 -34.40 -5.05 2.80
N GLN A 6 -33.79 -5.47 3.92
CA GLN A 6 -34.19 -6.48 4.92
C GLN A 6 -32.92 -6.73 5.79
N ASP A 7 -32.90 -6.78 7.11
CA ASP A 7 -33.96 -7.02 8.09
C ASP A 7 -33.47 -6.54 9.49
N ALA A 8 -34.40 -6.49 10.44
CA ALA A 8 -34.27 -5.92 11.77
C ALA A 8 -33.01 -6.26 12.59
N GLY A 9 -32.42 -5.24 13.23
CA GLY A 9 -31.97 -5.36 14.63
C GLY A 9 -30.58 -5.92 14.94
N GLN A 10 -29.74 -6.26 13.96
CA GLN A 10 -28.34 -6.61 14.24
C GLN A 10 -27.43 -5.47 13.80
N ARG A 11 -27.11 -4.56 14.75
CA ARG A 11 -25.96 -3.67 14.59
C ARG A 11 -24.79 -4.56 14.16
N GLU A 12 -24.08 -4.21 13.09
CA GLU A 12 -22.90 -4.94 12.62
C GLU A 12 -21.79 -4.86 13.69
N LEU A 13 -21.93 -5.67 14.74
CA LEU A 13 -21.01 -5.80 15.88
C LEU A 13 -19.85 -6.75 15.54
N GLY A 14 -19.91 -7.44 14.40
CA GLY A 14 -18.84 -8.30 13.91
C GLY A 14 -17.73 -7.50 13.24
N ALA A 15 -16.49 -7.94 13.44
CA ALA A 15 -15.36 -7.43 12.67
C ALA A 15 -15.53 -7.82 11.18
N VAL A 16 -15.37 -6.85 10.29
CA VAL A 16 -15.39 -7.04 8.84
C VAL A 16 -14.03 -6.67 8.25
N GLN A 17 -13.68 -7.31 7.13
CA GLN A 17 -12.47 -6.96 6.39
C GLN A 17 -12.79 -5.95 5.29
N CYS A 18 -12.09 -4.82 5.27
CA CYS A 18 -12.19 -3.88 4.17
C CYS A 18 -11.61 -4.50 2.89
N ARG A 19 -12.44 -4.63 1.84
CA ARG A 19 -12.01 -5.21 0.55
C ARG A 19 -10.96 -4.40 -0.21
N SER A 20 -10.70 -3.16 0.21
CA SER A 20 -9.82 -2.24 -0.51
C SER A 20 -8.55 -1.82 0.25
N CYS A 21 -8.52 -1.94 1.58
CA CYS A 21 -7.29 -1.78 2.36
C CYS A 21 -6.91 -3.03 3.17
N GLY A 22 -7.75 -4.06 3.24
CA GLY A 22 -7.47 -5.31 3.94
C GLY A 22 -7.64 -5.25 5.46
N MET A 23 -7.83 -4.07 6.06
CA MET A 23 -7.96 -3.90 7.50
C MET A 23 -9.23 -4.55 8.05
N LEU A 24 -9.10 -5.26 9.17
CA LEU A 24 -10.21 -5.76 9.99
C LEU A 24 -10.67 -4.65 10.95
N TYR A 25 -11.97 -4.36 10.97
CA TYR A 25 -12.56 -3.36 11.88
C TYR A 25 -14.03 -3.67 12.17
N ALA A 26 -14.57 -3.20 13.31
CA ALA A 26 -16.00 -3.31 13.60
C ALA A 26 -16.75 -2.05 13.12
N PRO A 27 -17.65 -2.13 12.11
CA PRO A 27 -18.37 -0.96 11.60
C PRO A 27 -19.31 -0.31 12.63
N GLY A 28 -19.85 -1.12 13.54
CA GLY A 28 -20.73 -0.69 14.62
C GLY A 28 -20.03 0.05 15.76
N ILE A 29 -18.69 0.04 15.82
CA ILE A 29 -17.89 0.75 16.84
C ILE A 29 -17.34 2.05 16.20
N PRO A 30 -17.76 3.24 16.68
CA PRO A 30 -17.31 4.51 16.11
C PRO A 30 -15.79 4.68 16.08
N GLU A 31 -15.10 4.24 17.13
CA GLU A 31 -13.65 4.33 17.28
C GLU A 31 -12.92 3.51 16.22
N ASP A 32 -13.32 2.24 16.05
CA ASP A 32 -12.80 1.34 15.02
C ASP A 32 -13.05 1.90 13.62
N ARG A 33 -14.25 2.42 13.37
CA ARG A 33 -14.59 3.04 12.09
C ARG A 33 -13.71 4.25 11.79
N LEU A 34 -13.45 5.09 12.79
CA LEU A 34 -12.56 6.24 12.64
C LEU A 34 -11.10 5.80 12.40
N GLN A 35 -10.65 4.75 13.08
CA GLN A 35 -9.32 4.18 12.86
C GLN A 35 -9.18 3.62 11.45
N HIS A 36 -10.17 2.86 10.99
CA HIS A 36 -10.25 2.36 9.62
C HIS A 36 -10.15 3.49 8.60
N LEU A 37 -10.92 4.58 8.77
CA LEU A 37 -10.86 5.72 7.84
C LEU A 37 -9.48 6.38 7.79
N ARG A 38 -8.81 6.54 8.94
CA ARG A 38 -7.45 7.10 9.01
C ARG A 38 -6.43 6.19 8.32
N HIS A 39 -6.45 4.90 8.64
CA HIS A 39 -5.58 3.90 8.03
C HIS A 39 -5.82 3.82 6.52
N HIS A 40 -7.07 3.71 6.10
CA HIS A 40 -7.48 3.63 4.70
C HIS A 40 -6.98 4.83 3.88
N ARG A 41 -7.07 6.04 4.45
CA ARG A 41 -6.53 7.24 3.80
C ARG A 41 -5.01 7.19 3.68
N ARG A 42 -4.28 6.88 4.77
CA ARG A 42 -2.81 6.78 4.77
C ARG A 42 -2.33 5.77 3.73
N LEU A 43 -2.94 4.58 3.70
CA LEU A 43 -2.58 3.51 2.78
C LEU A 43 -2.81 3.92 1.33
N ARG A 44 -3.99 4.47 1.01
CA ARG A 44 -4.33 4.86 -0.37
C ARG A 44 -3.48 6.01 -0.88
N GLU A 45 -3.19 7.00 -0.04
CA GLU A 45 -2.32 8.12 -0.42
C GLU A 45 -0.87 7.66 -0.56
N GLY A 46 -0.37 6.83 0.35
CA GLY A 46 1.01 6.37 0.34
C GLY A 46 1.33 5.29 -0.70
N LEU A 47 0.36 4.51 -1.16
CA LEU A 47 0.53 3.56 -2.28
C LEU A 47 0.18 4.16 -3.65
N ARG A 48 -0.31 5.40 -3.71
CA ARG A 48 -0.61 6.07 -4.99
C ARG A 48 0.66 6.35 -5.80
N TYR A 49 0.66 6.02 -7.08
CA TYR A 49 1.78 6.20 -8.00
C TYR A 49 1.37 7.05 -9.20
N LEU A 50 1.72 8.33 -9.22
CA LEU A 50 1.27 9.27 -10.26
C LEU A 50 1.95 9.09 -11.62
N GLY A 51 3.05 8.34 -11.65
CA GLY A 51 3.96 8.24 -12.79
C GLY A 51 5.07 9.29 -12.75
N TRP A 52 6.23 8.94 -13.28
CA TRP A 52 7.40 9.79 -13.43
C TRP A 52 7.78 9.96 -14.90
N LYS A 53 8.52 11.03 -15.21
CA LYS A 53 9.01 11.27 -16.58
C LYS A 53 10.04 10.22 -17.02
N GLN A 54 10.83 9.71 -16.08
CA GLN A 54 11.80 8.64 -16.32
C GLN A 54 11.53 7.54 -15.29
N GLU A 55 11.01 6.42 -15.78
CA GLU A 55 10.75 5.22 -14.98
C GLU A 55 11.58 4.09 -15.56
N ARG A 56 12.29 3.35 -14.69
CA ARG A 56 12.97 2.13 -15.10
C ARG A 56 12.00 0.96 -15.01
N VAL A 57 11.21 0.76 -16.07
CA VAL A 57 10.32 -0.40 -16.19
C VAL A 57 11.16 -1.62 -16.58
N VAL A 58 11.08 -2.69 -15.79
CA VAL A 58 11.82 -3.95 -16.02
C VAL A 58 10.93 -5.07 -16.56
N ALA A 59 9.62 -4.96 -16.39
CA ALA A 59 8.64 -5.86 -16.95
C ALA A 59 7.28 -5.17 -17.11
N GLU A 60 6.55 -5.53 -18.16
CA GLU A 60 5.18 -5.07 -18.40
C GLU A 60 4.24 -6.27 -18.52
N PHE A 61 3.04 -6.10 -17.99
CA PHE A 61 1.99 -7.10 -17.94
C PHE A 61 0.67 -6.47 -18.38
N TRP A 62 -0.34 -7.31 -18.64
CA TRP A 62 -1.68 -6.84 -19.01
C TRP A 62 -2.40 -6.15 -17.84
N ASP A 63 -2.01 -6.44 -16.60
CA ASP A 63 -2.58 -5.95 -15.35
C ASP A 63 -1.65 -5.00 -14.58
N GLY A 64 -0.53 -4.59 -15.17
CA GLY A 64 0.41 -3.67 -14.54
C GLY A 64 1.82 -3.70 -15.11
N LYS A 65 2.76 -3.15 -14.35
CA LYS A 65 4.18 -3.12 -14.70
C LYS A 65 5.05 -3.14 -13.45
N ILE A 66 6.29 -3.59 -13.60
CA ILE A 66 7.28 -3.59 -12.53
C ILE A 66 8.31 -2.51 -12.82
N VAL A 67 8.54 -1.64 -11.84
CA VAL A 67 9.55 -0.59 -11.86
C VAL A 67 10.66 -0.91 -10.87
N LEU A 68 11.91 -0.78 -11.31
CA LEU A 68 13.10 -0.95 -10.48
C LEU A 68 13.65 0.40 -10.02
N ILE A 69 13.78 0.55 -8.71
CA ILE A 69 14.40 1.71 -8.05
C ILE A 69 15.75 1.27 -7.48
N LEU A 70 16.78 2.03 -7.83
CA LEU A 70 18.14 1.91 -7.33
C LEU A 70 18.48 3.07 -6.38
N PRO A 71 19.43 2.89 -5.47
CA PRO A 71 19.82 3.93 -4.49
C PRO A 71 20.38 5.20 -5.15
N GLY A 72 20.93 5.10 -6.37
CA GLY A 72 21.40 6.23 -7.17
C GLY A 72 20.33 6.94 -8.01
N ASP A 73 19.07 6.48 -7.97
CA ASP A 73 17.99 7.09 -8.76
C ASP A 73 17.57 8.46 -8.18
N PRO A 74 16.79 9.25 -8.94
CA PRO A 74 16.34 10.56 -8.48
C PRO A 74 15.65 10.51 -7.11
N LYS A 75 15.86 11.56 -6.29
CA LYS A 75 15.34 11.63 -4.91
C LYS A 75 13.83 11.34 -4.79
N TYR A 76 13.02 11.69 -5.79
CA TYR A 76 11.59 11.39 -5.78
C TYR A 76 11.30 9.89 -5.83
N ALA A 77 12.11 9.11 -6.54
CA ALA A 77 11.94 7.67 -6.69
C ALA A 77 12.35 6.95 -5.41
N VAL A 78 13.52 7.30 -4.87
CA VAL A 78 14.02 6.77 -3.60
C VAL A 78 13.08 7.11 -2.45
N LYS A 79 12.56 8.35 -2.38
CA LYS A 79 11.54 8.73 -1.38
C LYS A 79 10.26 7.92 -1.51
N LYS A 80 9.82 7.62 -2.74
CA LYS A 80 8.63 6.80 -2.95
C LYS A 80 8.84 5.37 -2.49
N ALA A 81 9.99 4.77 -2.79
CA ALA A 81 10.37 3.47 -2.27
C ALA A 81 10.37 3.44 -0.74
N ALA A 82 11.02 4.42 -0.09
CA ALA A 82 11.04 4.52 1.37
C ALA A 82 9.62 4.66 1.97
N GLN A 83 8.74 5.45 1.35
CA GLN A 83 7.34 5.57 1.78
C GLN A 83 6.58 4.24 1.70
N VAL A 84 6.79 3.48 0.62
CA VAL A 84 6.16 2.15 0.46
C VAL A 84 6.71 1.17 1.50
N LEU A 85 8.01 1.18 1.77
CA LEU A 85 8.63 0.35 2.80
C LEU A 85 8.12 0.68 4.20
N GLU A 86 7.99 1.97 4.54
CA GLU A 86 7.44 2.38 5.84
C GLU A 86 6.00 1.88 6.04
N ILE A 87 5.19 1.87 4.96
CA ILE A 87 3.85 1.28 5.00
C ILE A 87 3.93 -0.22 5.24
N VAL A 88 4.77 -0.94 4.49
CA VAL A 88 4.93 -2.40 4.64
C VAL A 88 5.40 -2.75 6.06
N ASP A 89 6.38 -2.02 6.60
CA ASP A 89 6.87 -2.19 7.96
C ASP A 89 5.74 -1.97 8.99
N SER A 90 4.94 -0.92 8.81
CA SER A 90 3.79 -0.63 9.65
C SER A 90 2.72 -1.71 9.60
N GLU A 91 2.48 -2.35 8.44
CA GLU A 91 1.53 -3.45 8.28
C GLU A 91 2.05 -4.76 8.90
N LEU A 92 3.37 -4.97 8.88
CA LEU A 92 4.02 -6.14 9.49
C LEU A 92 4.29 -5.97 10.99
N GLY A 93 4.07 -4.78 11.54
CA GLY A 93 4.30 -4.47 12.96
C GLY A 93 5.76 -4.18 13.31
N PHE A 94 6.60 -3.88 12.33
CA PHE A 94 7.98 -3.45 12.58
C PHE A 94 8.01 -2.02 13.17
N PRO A 95 8.97 -1.71 14.06
CA PRO A 95 9.11 -0.37 14.61
C PRO A 95 9.53 0.64 13.52
N SER A 96 8.96 1.83 13.57
CA SER A 96 9.26 2.94 12.65
C SER A 96 10.76 3.21 12.58
N GLY A 97 11.33 3.18 11.37
CA GLY A 97 12.76 3.44 11.14
C GLY A 97 13.64 2.19 11.01
N SER A 98 13.05 0.99 11.00
CA SER A 98 13.76 -0.26 10.68
C SER A 98 14.01 -0.48 9.18
N GLY A 99 13.16 0.08 8.31
CA GLY A 99 13.18 -0.13 6.85
C GLY A 99 14.09 0.78 6.03
N ALA A 100 15.29 1.14 6.51
CA ALA A 100 16.29 1.68 5.60
C ALA A 100 16.82 0.52 4.74
N ALA A 101 16.37 0.45 3.47
CA ALA A 101 16.95 -0.49 2.52
C ALA A 101 18.47 -0.22 2.44
N PRO A 102 19.34 -1.21 2.69
CA PRO A 102 20.79 -1.08 2.60
C PRO A 102 21.25 -0.43 1.30
N GLU A 103 22.40 0.25 1.32
CA GLU A 103 22.92 1.06 0.20
C GLU A 103 23.12 0.31 -1.13
N GLN A 104 23.05 -1.02 -1.15
CA GLN A 104 23.16 -1.85 -2.36
C GLN A 104 21.84 -2.54 -2.74
N SER A 105 20.73 -2.21 -2.06
CA SER A 105 19.45 -2.87 -2.27
C SER A 105 18.80 -2.44 -3.58
N ARG A 106 18.15 -3.40 -4.24
CA ARG A 106 17.32 -3.18 -5.42
C ARG A 106 15.86 -3.29 -5.01
N ILE A 107 15.08 -2.25 -5.29
CA ILE A 107 13.66 -2.21 -4.89
C ILE A 107 12.80 -2.31 -6.13
N TYR A 108 11.91 -3.30 -6.16
CA TYR A 108 10.98 -3.55 -7.25
C TYR A 108 9.58 -3.21 -6.77
N LEU A 109 8.88 -2.35 -7.51
CA LEU A 109 7.49 -2.00 -7.25
C LEU A 109 6.60 -2.48 -8.38
N PHE A 110 5.53 -3.20 -8.05
CA PHE A 110 4.48 -3.55 -8.99
C PHE A 110 3.39 -2.47 -8.97
N ILE A 111 3.10 -1.90 -10.13
CA ILE A 111 2.14 -0.80 -10.31
C ILE A 111 1.05 -1.26 -11.27
N ASN A 112 -0.21 -1.15 -10.84
CA ASN A 112 -1.35 -1.48 -11.69
C ASN A 112 -1.74 -0.31 -12.63
N PRO A 113 -2.61 -0.54 -13.65
CA PRO A 113 -3.12 0.52 -14.53
C PRO A 113 -3.86 1.63 -13.77
N GLY A 114 -4.42 1.29 -12.61
CA GLY A 114 -5.05 2.23 -11.68
C GLY A 114 -4.07 3.13 -10.92
N LYS A 115 -2.77 3.13 -11.28
CA LYS A 115 -1.75 4.00 -10.68
C LYS A 115 -1.58 3.78 -9.18
N ALA A 116 -1.69 2.54 -8.73
CA ALA A 116 -1.44 2.13 -7.36
C ALA A 116 -0.33 1.08 -7.29
N VAL A 117 0.54 1.19 -6.28
CA VAL A 117 1.53 0.17 -5.94
C VAL A 117 0.80 -0.97 -5.24
N LEU A 118 0.82 -2.16 -5.83
CA LEU A 118 0.20 -3.36 -5.25
C LEU A 118 1.22 -4.34 -4.66
N GLY A 119 2.50 -4.19 -5.00
CA GLY A 119 3.56 -5.07 -4.51
C GLY A 119 4.89 -4.34 -4.38
N CYS A 120 5.69 -4.78 -3.42
CA CYS A 120 7.05 -4.31 -3.17
C CYS A 120 7.96 -5.50 -2.90
N LEU A 121 9.15 -5.51 -3.51
CA LEU A 121 10.19 -6.50 -3.25
C LEU A 121 11.53 -5.78 -3.07
N VAL A 122 12.26 -6.13 -2.01
CA VAL A 122 13.61 -5.63 -1.74
C VAL A 122 14.58 -6.79 -1.90
N ALA A 123 15.58 -6.64 -2.77
CA ALA A 123 16.63 -7.63 -2.99
C ALA A 123 18.00 -7.04 -2.60
N GLN A 124 18.83 -7.84 -1.94
CA GLN A 124 20.18 -7.47 -1.53
C GLN A 124 21.18 -8.47 -2.12
N PRO A 125 22.40 -8.02 -2.49
CA PRO A 125 23.48 -8.94 -2.82
C PRO A 125 23.89 -9.75 -1.57
N VAL A 126 24.23 -11.01 -1.78
CA VAL A 126 24.70 -11.97 -0.75
C VAL A 126 26.19 -12.20 -0.90
#